data_AF-A0A4P7CFY0-F1
#
_entry.id   AF-A0A4P7CFY0-F1
#
_cell.length_a   1.000
_cell.length_b   1.000
_cell.length_c   1.000
_cell.angle_alpha   90.00
_cell.angle_beta   90.00
_cell.angle_gamma   90.00
#
_symmetry.space_group_name_H-M   'P 1'
#
loop_
_entity.id
_entity.type
_entity.pdbx_description
1 polymer ?
#
loop_
_entity_poly.entity_id
_entity_poly.type
_entity_poly.pdbx_seq_one_letter_code
_entity_poly.pdbx_strand_id
1 'polypeptide(L)'
;MNKSSDKNTKTLTIVSVTGHQAYAQGSAYAIERSYEELQKKLPVENLKCVLISPERPEHLEAYVQHIRCKPFSYLEYNLFILYALGDLIDTDFALVVQNDGFVVNGDNWKDEFFNYDFIGAPLYCMYEYLEDGSLKQYNNEQCDPFYENMPEHVFEGQNGGFSLRSKRILKLPRELKIKFPFPIPEPISVGEEVSLDYTSSKSHYEDIVLTVLFRKQLLQKDIKFAPPKISTYFACESANIHSKRKIPLTEILGCHTFGYLVLKAKNTVYMQKKVKFRDDNIATNSWCNWLLASKLSIDVPRHFLEKNND
;
A
#
# COMPACT_ATOMS: atom_id res chain seq x y z
N MET A 1 -40.60 1.56 -10.69
CA MET A 1 -39.97 2.03 -11.94
C MET A 1 -38.50 2.22 -11.68
N ASN A 2 -37.68 1.53 -12.46
CA ASN A 2 -36.26 1.26 -12.25
C ASN A 2 -35.40 2.53 -12.11
N LYS A 3 -34.73 2.69 -10.96
CA LYS A 3 -33.38 3.26 -10.93
C LYS A 3 -32.41 2.10 -10.91
N SER A 4 -32.16 1.55 -12.09
CA SER A 4 -30.89 0.86 -12.36
C SER A 4 -29.81 1.92 -12.21
N SER A 5 -29.23 2.06 -11.02
CA SER A 5 -28.01 2.84 -10.84
C SER A 5 -26.95 2.20 -11.74
N ASP A 6 -26.38 2.98 -12.66
CA ASP A 6 -25.26 2.58 -13.51
C ASP A 6 -24.31 1.68 -12.74
N LYS A 7 -24.19 0.41 -13.15
CA LYS A 7 -23.11 -0.45 -12.69
C LYS A 7 -21.81 0.27 -13.05
N ASN A 8 -21.05 0.61 -12.02
CA ASN A 8 -19.88 1.49 -11.99
C ASN A 8 -19.13 1.61 -13.32
N THR A 9 -19.28 2.75 -13.99
CA THR A 9 -18.53 3.14 -15.20
C THR A 9 -17.08 3.55 -14.90
N LYS A 10 -16.63 3.39 -13.66
CA LYS A 10 -15.30 3.82 -13.21
C LYS A 10 -14.23 2.88 -13.75
N THR A 11 -13.20 3.49 -14.32
CA THR A 11 -12.02 2.80 -14.83
C THR A 11 -10.90 2.80 -13.79
N LEU A 12 -10.12 1.72 -13.75
CA LEU A 12 -9.07 1.49 -12.76
C LEU A 12 -7.81 0.95 -13.44
N THR A 13 -6.68 1.62 -13.20
CA THR A 13 -5.36 1.08 -13.56
C THR A 13 -4.74 0.40 -12.34
N ILE A 14 -4.46 -0.89 -12.43
CA ILE A 14 -3.64 -1.62 -11.48
C ILE A 14 -2.18 -1.38 -11.87
N VAL A 15 -1.44 -0.69 -11.01
CA VAL A 15 -0.09 -0.21 -11.33
C VAL A 15 0.91 -0.65 -10.27
N SER A 16 2.08 -1.10 -10.73
CA SER A 16 3.25 -1.27 -9.87
C SER A 16 4.42 -0.47 -10.42
N VAL A 17 5.18 0.15 -9.53
CA VAL A 17 6.32 1.01 -9.85
C VAL A 17 7.52 0.54 -9.05
N THR A 18 8.65 0.31 -9.72
CA THR A 18 9.92 0.04 -9.04
C THR A 18 11.08 0.67 -9.81
N GLY A 19 12.04 1.24 -9.09
CA GLY A 19 13.33 1.67 -9.64
C GLY A 19 14.42 0.60 -9.51
N HIS A 20 14.17 -0.46 -8.74
CA HIS A 20 15.09 -1.57 -8.54
C HIS A 20 14.61 -2.79 -9.32
N GLN A 21 15.44 -3.28 -10.25
CA GLN A 21 15.06 -4.38 -11.14
C GLN A 21 14.76 -5.69 -10.38
N ALA A 22 15.40 -5.89 -9.23
CA ALA A 22 15.17 -7.06 -8.36
C ALA A 22 13.70 -7.21 -7.91
N TYR A 23 12.92 -6.11 -7.88
CA TYR A 23 11.50 -6.16 -7.50
C TYR A 23 10.55 -6.33 -8.70
N ALA A 24 11.02 -6.14 -9.93
CA ALA A 24 10.17 -6.10 -11.12
C ALA A 24 9.35 -7.38 -11.31
N GLN A 25 9.96 -8.55 -11.07
CA GLN A 25 9.27 -9.84 -11.21
C GLN A 25 8.17 -10.03 -10.16
N GLY A 26 8.42 -9.65 -8.90
CA GLY A 26 7.41 -9.69 -7.84
C GLY A 26 6.27 -8.69 -8.08
N SER A 27 6.60 -7.50 -8.58
CA SER A 27 5.63 -6.47 -8.98
C SER A 27 4.72 -6.95 -10.12
N ALA A 28 5.25 -7.71 -11.09
CA ALA A 28 4.44 -8.32 -12.14
C ALA A 28 3.42 -9.30 -11.57
N TYR A 29 3.82 -10.18 -10.64
CA TYR A 29 2.90 -11.10 -9.97
C TYR A 29 1.85 -10.39 -9.12
N ALA A 30 2.20 -9.27 -8.49
CA ALA A 30 1.24 -8.45 -7.74
C ALA A 30 0.15 -7.86 -8.63
N ILE A 31 0.52 -7.37 -9.83
CA ILE A 31 -0.43 -6.93 -10.85
C ILE A 31 -1.27 -8.10 -11.34
N GLU A 32 -0.66 -9.22 -11.70
CA GLU A 32 -1.34 -10.41 -12.23
C GLU A 32 -2.41 -10.91 -11.25
N ARG A 33 -2.02 -11.14 -10.00
CA ARG A 33 -2.92 -11.57 -8.93
C ARG A 33 -4.06 -10.56 -8.74
N SER A 34 -3.72 -9.28 -8.60
CA SER A 34 -4.72 -8.26 -8.32
C SER A 34 -5.71 -8.09 -9.47
N TYR A 35 -5.25 -8.23 -10.71
CA TYR A 35 -6.10 -8.22 -11.89
C TYR A 35 -7.06 -9.40 -11.91
N GLU A 36 -6.60 -10.62 -11.65
CA GLU A 36 -7.46 -11.81 -11.61
C GLU A 36 -8.49 -11.73 -10.48
N GLU A 37 -8.07 -11.32 -9.28
CA GLU A 37 -8.96 -11.19 -8.13
C GLU A 37 -10.05 -10.13 -8.35
N LEU A 38 -9.69 -8.97 -8.89
CA LEU A 38 -10.64 -7.86 -9.09
C LEU A 38 -11.68 -8.15 -10.17
N GLN A 39 -11.40 -9.02 -11.15
CA GLN A 39 -12.38 -9.44 -12.16
C GLN A 39 -13.63 -10.12 -11.57
N LYS A 40 -13.54 -10.63 -10.34
CA LYS A 40 -14.70 -11.20 -9.62
C LYS A 40 -15.79 -10.16 -9.36
N LYS A 41 -15.43 -8.87 -9.29
CA LYS A 41 -16.32 -7.76 -8.92
C LYS A 41 -16.32 -6.61 -9.92
N LEU A 42 -15.26 -6.45 -10.70
CA LEU A 42 -15.10 -5.37 -11.67
C LEU A 42 -15.08 -5.90 -13.11
N PRO A 43 -15.71 -5.21 -14.08
CA PRO A 43 -15.65 -5.59 -15.48
C PRO A 43 -14.23 -5.49 -16.03
N VAL A 44 -13.83 -6.46 -16.85
CA VAL A 44 -12.49 -6.55 -17.46
C VAL A 44 -12.17 -5.30 -18.29
N GLU A 45 -13.16 -4.77 -19.01
CA GLU A 45 -13.05 -3.58 -19.85
C GLU A 45 -12.75 -2.30 -19.06
N ASN A 46 -13.02 -2.28 -17.75
CA ASN A 46 -12.74 -1.16 -16.87
C ASN A 46 -11.34 -1.25 -16.24
N LEU A 47 -10.62 -2.35 -16.45
CA LEU A 47 -9.32 -2.62 -15.82
C LEU A 47 -8.18 -2.46 -16.83
N LYS A 48 -7.14 -1.73 -16.41
CA LYS A 48 -5.85 -1.66 -17.10
C LYS A 48 -4.74 -2.11 -16.18
N CYS A 49 -3.66 -2.64 -16.75
CA CYS A 49 -2.51 -3.11 -15.99
C CYS A 49 -1.23 -2.45 -16.51
N VAL A 50 -0.46 -1.83 -15.61
CA VAL A 50 0.78 -1.12 -15.95
C VAL A 50 1.89 -1.53 -14.98
N LEU A 51 3.01 -1.99 -15.53
CA LEU A 51 4.26 -2.16 -14.80
C LEU A 51 5.25 -1.08 -15.22
N ILE A 52 5.79 -0.35 -14.25
CA ILE A 52 6.85 0.63 -14.46
C ILE A 52 8.13 0.12 -13.80
N SER A 53 9.12 -0.26 -14.60
CA SER A 53 10.39 -0.84 -14.12
C SER A 53 11.57 -0.57 -15.08
N PRO A 54 12.83 -0.71 -14.62
CA PRO A 54 14.00 -0.48 -15.46
C PRO A 54 14.06 -1.36 -16.72
N GLU A 55 13.65 -2.62 -16.57
CA GLU A 55 13.59 -3.62 -17.63
C GLU A 55 12.33 -4.48 -17.49
N ARG A 56 11.89 -5.08 -18.59
CA ARG A 56 10.78 -6.02 -18.60
C ARG A 56 11.21 -7.29 -17.85
N PRO A 57 10.48 -7.75 -16.83
CA PRO A 57 10.81 -9.00 -16.14
C PRO A 57 10.60 -10.21 -17.05
N GLU A 58 11.16 -11.36 -16.67
CA GLU A 58 11.10 -12.60 -17.46
C GLU A 58 9.66 -13.04 -17.69
N HIS A 59 8.86 -13.12 -16.63
CA HIS A 59 7.42 -13.36 -16.73
C HIS A 59 6.65 -12.05 -16.61
N LEU A 60 5.91 -11.70 -17.66
CA LEU A 60 4.95 -10.60 -17.67
C LEU A 60 3.83 -10.91 -18.67
N GLU A 61 2.60 -10.87 -18.18
CA GLU A 61 1.42 -11.13 -18.99
C GLU A 61 1.24 -10.14 -20.15
N ALA A 62 0.66 -10.61 -21.25
CA ALA A 62 0.51 -9.81 -22.48
C ALA A 62 -0.40 -8.58 -22.30
N TYR A 63 -1.36 -8.65 -21.39
CA TYR A 63 -2.27 -7.54 -21.07
C TYR A 63 -1.65 -6.48 -20.15
N VAL A 64 -0.44 -6.73 -19.62
CA VAL A 64 0.27 -5.77 -18.77
C VAL A 64 1.18 -4.90 -19.63
N GLN A 65 0.85 -3.61 -19.71
CA GLN A 65 1.70 -2.62 -20.35
C GLN A 65 2.97 -2.43 -19.53
N HIS A 66 4.13 -2.64 -20.16
CA HIS A 66 5.42 -2.29 -19.55
C HIS A 66 5.84 -0.88 -19.98
N ILE A 67 6.11 -0.02 -19.02
CA ILE A 67 6.71 1.30 -19.23
C ILE A 67 8.10 1.28 -18.63
N ARG A 68 9.11 1.48 -19.47
CA ARG A 68 10.50 1.51 -19.02
C ARG A 68 10.80 2.80 -18.27
N CYS A 69 11.36 2.70 -17.06
CA CYS A 69 11.96 3.83 -16.35
C CYS A 69 13.49 3.70 -16.29
N LYS A 70 14.18 4.74 -15.81
CA LYS A 70 15.58 4.60 -15.38
C LYS A 70 15.60 3.98 -13.98
N PRO A 71 16.65 3.24 -13.59
CA PRO A 71 16.81 2.82 -12.20
C PRO A 71 16.79 4.02 -11.26
N PHE A 72 16.16 3.86 -10.11
CA PHE A 72 16.06 4.91 -9.10
C PHE A 72 15.90 4.33 -7.69
N SER A 73 16.29 5.13 -6.70
CA SER A 73 16.27 4.80 -5.27
C SER A 73 14.86 4.84 -4.67
N TYR A 74 14.74 4.40 -3.41
CA TYR A 74 13.48 4.53 -2.68
C TYR A 74 13.05 6.00 -2.47
N LEU A 75 14.00 6.94 -2.30
CA LEU A 75 13.68 8.36 -2.23
C LEU A 75 13.03 8.85 -3.53
N GLU A 76 13.59 8.46 -4.67
CA GLU A 76 13.04 8.79 -5.98
C GLU A 76 11.71 8.07 -6.28
N TYR A 77 11.51 6.87 -5.74
CA TYR A 77 10.20 6.20 -5.79
C TYR A 77 9.12 7.10 -5.18
N ASN A 78 9.37 7.67 -3.99
CA ASN A 78 8.42 8.57 -3.34
C ASN A 78 8.11 9.82 -4.18
N LEU A 79 9.14 10.42 -4.79
CA LEU A 79 8.98 11.54 -5.72
C LEU A 79 8.19 11.15 -6.97
N PHE A 80 8.45 9.96 -7.52
CA PHE A 80 7.78 9.45 -8.71
C PHE A 80 6.30 9.27 -8.45
N ILE A 81 5.94 8.59 -7.35
CA ILE A 81 4.54 8.36 -6.99
C ILE A 81 3.82 9.69 -6.73
N LEU A 82 4.49 10.64 -6.07
CA LEU A 82 3.89 11.92 -5.71
C LEU A 82 3.70 12.87 -6.91
N TYR A 83 4.64 12.91 -7.86
CA TYR A 83 4.68 13.94 -8.90
C TYR A 83 4.58 13.46 -10.35
N ALA A 84 4.74 12.17 -10.62
CA ALA A 84 4.84 11.64 -11.99
C ALA A 84 3.82 10.54 -12.29
N LEU A 85 3.40 9.74 -11.30
CA LEU A 85 2.43 8.67 -11.54
C LEU A 85 1.15 9.17 -12.21
N GLY A 86 0.64 10.34 -11.79
CA GLY A 86 -0.55 10.97 -12.37
C GLY A 86 -0.48 11.30 -13.85
N ASP A 87 0.72 11.39 -14.45
CA ASP A 87 0.91 11.64 -15.88
C ASP A 87 0.82 10.35 -16.72
N LEU A 88 1.00 9.18 -16.09
CA LEU A 88 1.05 7.87 -16.76
C LEU A 88 -0.25 7.07 -16.63
N ILE A 89 -1.10 7.43 -15.68
CA ILE A 89 -2.43 6.83 -15.52
C ILE A 89 -3.41 7.56 -16.44
N ASP A 90 -4.38 6.93 -17.06
CA ASP A 90 -5.43 7.62 -17.83
C ASP A 90 -6.85 7.30 -17.36
N THR A 91 -6.98 6.37 -16.41
CA THR A 91 -8.23 5.93 -15.78
C THR A 91 -8.68 6.85 -14.63
N ASP A 92 -9.93 6.68 -14.17
CA ASP A 92 -10.49 7.42 -13.03
C ASP A 92 -9.72 7.18 -11.73
N PHE A 93 -9.19 5.96 -11.55
CA PHE A 93 -8.45 5.54 -10.38
C PHE A 93 -7.18 4.77 -10.75
N ALA A 94 -6.21 4.77 -9.84
CA ALA A 94 -5.08 3.85 -9.83
C ALA A 94 -5.08 3.02 -8.54
N LEU A 95 -4.93 1.71 -8.66
CA LEU A 95 -4.61 0.82 -7.55
C LEU A 95 -3.10 0.56 -7.58
N VAL A 96 -2.37 1.16 -6.65
CA VAL A 96 -0.96 0.89 -6.46
C VAL A 96 -0.82 -0.48 -5.78
N VAL A 97 -0.05 -1.35 -6.41
CA VAL A 97 0.33 -2.67 -5.88
C VAL A 97 1.86 -2.80 -5.90
N GLN A 98 2.39 -3.56 -4.95
CA GLN A 98 3.81 -3.86 -4.77
C GLN A 98 3.98 -5.37 -4.61
N ASN A 99 5.22 -5.85 -4.73
CA ASN A 99 5.51 -7.28 -4.57
C ASN A 99 5.09 -7.83 -3.18
N ASP A 100 4.98 -6.98 -2.17
CA ASP A 100 4.51 -7.28 -0.82
C ASP A 100 3.16 -6.64 -0.47
N GLY A 101 2.52 -5.97 -1.44
CA GLY A 101 1.26 -5.26 -1.29
C GLY A 101 0.28 -5.48 -2.45
N PHE A 102 -0.72 -6.35 -2.28
CA PHE A 102 -1.55 -6.84 -3.38
C PHE A 102 -2.96 -7.24 -2.90
N VAL A 103 -3.88 -7.45 -3.85
CA VAL A 103 -5.22 -7.96 -3.54
C VAL A 103 -5.14 -9.43 -3.10
N VAL A 104 -5.62 -9.71 -1.89
CA VAL A 104 -5.64 -11.05 -1.30
C VAL A 104 -6.93 -11.76 -1.71
N ASN A 105 -8.08 -11.10 -1.58
CA ASN A 105 -9.39 -11.64 -1.92
C ASN A 105 -10.29 -10.57 -2.57
N GLY A 106 -10.47 -10.66 -3.89
CA GLY A 106 -11.29 -9.75 -4.68
C GLY A 106 -12.79 -9.82 -4.36
N ASP A 107 -13.28 -10.88 -3.71
CA ASP A 107 -14.68 -10.93 -3.26
C ASP A 107 -15.00 -9.87 -2.20
N ASN A 108 -13.97 -9.37 -1.52
CA ASN A 108 -14.07 -8.29 -0.53
C ASN A 108 -14.02 -6.89 -1.17
N TRP A 109 -13.96 -6.77 -2.49
CA TRP A 109 -14.09 -5.47 -3.15
C TRP A 109 -15.45 -4.84 -2.84
N LYS A 110 -15.45 -3.55 -2.52
CA LYS A 110 -16.64 -2.77 -2.26
C LYS A 110 -16.67 -1.57 -3.20
N ASP A 111 -17.77 -1.38 -3.93
CA ASP A 111 -17.93 -0.23 -4.84
C ASP A 111 -17.80 1.12 -4.11
N GLU A 112 -18.08 1.15 -2.80
CA GLU A 112 -17.90 2.34 -1.96
C GLU A 112 -16.45 2.83 -1.91
N PHE A 113 -15.45 1.99 -2.25
CA PHE A 113 -14.06 2.42 -2.33
C PHE A 113 -13.86 3.55 -3.36
N PHE A 114 -14.67 3.59 -4.42
CA PHE A 114 -14.62 4.67 -5.40
C PHE A 114 -15.21 6.02 -4.90
N ASN A 115 -15.74 6.08 -3.68
CA ASN A 115 -16.22 7.33 -3.08
C ASN A 115 -15.10 8.19 -2.47
N TYR A 116 -13.87 7.67 -2.45
CA TYR A 116 -12.71 8.29 -1.82
C TYR A 116 -11.61 8.55 -2.84
N ASP A 117 -10.91 9.67 -2.70
CA ASP A 117 -9.76 10.00 -3.52
C ASP A 117 -8.49 9.25 -3.07
N PHE A 118 -8.41 8.81 -1.82
CA PHE A 118 -7.30 8.00 -1.32
C PHE A 118 -7.78 6.98 -0.29
N ILE A 119 -7.38 5.72 -0.48
CA ILE A 119 -7.53 4.63 0.48
C ILE A 119 -6.21 3.87 0.55
N GLY A 120 -5.66 3.72 1.75
CA GLY A 120 -4.52 2.86 2.03
C GLY A 120 -4.76 2.05 3.31
N ALA A 121 -3.81 1.18 3.67
CA ALA A 121 -3.88 0.47 4.93
C ALA A 121 -3.78 1.44 6.10
N PRO A 122 -4.55 1.25 7.20
CA PRO A 122 -4.43 2.09 8.38
C PRO A 122 -3.03 1.92 9.00
N LEU A 123 -2.37 3.03 9.32
CA LEU A 123 -1.07 3.03 10.01
C LEU A 123 -1.28 2.95 11.52
N TYR A 124 -0.32 2.35 12.25
CA TYR A 124 -0.32 2.30 13.72
C TYR A 124 0.15 3.63 14.35
N CYS A 125 -0.24 4.75 13.76
CA CYS A 125 0.02 6.11 14.22
C CYS A 125 -1.15 7.04 13.87
N MET A 126 -1.47 7.94 14.79
CA MET A 126 -2.55 8.90 14.64
C MET A 126 -2.06 10.31 14.89
N TYR A 127 -2.81 11.28 14.40
CA TYR A 127 -2.38 12.67 14.32
C TYR A 127 -3.50 13.62 14.69
N GLU A 128 -3.11 14.76 15.25
CA GLU A 128 -3.99 15.87 15.59
C GLU A 128 -3.31 17.18 15.17
N TYR A 129 -4.09 18.11 14.60
CA TYR A 129 -3.63 19.47 14.36
C TYR A 129 -3.82 20.30 15.62
N LEU A 130 -2.75 20.87 16.16
CA LEU A 130 -2.80 21.79 17.28
C LEU A 130 -3.23 23.21 16.82
N GLU A 131 -3.60 24.06 17.77
CA GLU A 131 -4.07 25.43 17.50
C GLU A 131 -3.04 26.29 16.75
N ASP A 132 -1.75 26.07 17.04
CA ASP A 132 -0.62 26.73 16.36
C ASP A 132 -0.35 26.18 14.94
N GLY A 133 -1.12 25.19 14.51
CA GLY A 133 -0.99 24.52 13.22
C GLY A 133 0.04 23.39 13.18
N SER A 134 0.74 23.12 14.29
CA SER A 134 1.66 22.00 14.39
C SER A 134 0.92 20.65 14.46
N LEU A 135 1.65 19.57 14.17
CA LEU A 135 1.13 18.21 14.20
C LEU A 135 1.60 17.48 15.46
N LYS A 136 0.65 17.01 16.25
CA LYS A 136 0.91 16.08 17.35
C LYS A 136 0.71 14.65 16.85
N GLN A 137 1.71 13.80 17.07
CA GLN A 137 1.67 12.38 16.72
C GLN A 137 1.44 11.52 17.97
N TYR A 138 0.55 10.55 17.84
CA TYR A 138 0.31 9.47 18.80
C TYR A 138 0.83 8.17 18.20
N ASN A 139 1.58 7.40 18.99
CA ASN A 139 2.19 6.15 18.55
C ASN A 139 1.86 5.00 19.52
N ASN A 140 1.87 3.80 18.98
CA ASN A 140 1.77 2.57 19.74
C ASN A 140 0.52 2.53 20.64
N GLU A 141 0.71 2.28 21.94
CA GLU A 141 -0.34 2.21 22.95
C GLU A 141 -1.09 3.53 23.13
N GLN A 142 -0.50 4.67 22.74
CA GLN A 142 -1.18 5.96 22.77
C GLN A 142 -2.36 6.02 21.79
N CYS A 143 -2.36 5.18 20.76
CA CYS A 143 -3.47 5.09 19.81
C CYS A 143 -4.63 4.23 20.33
N ASP A 144 -4.44 3.47 21.41
CA ASP A 144 -5.40 2.47 21.90
C ASP A 144 -6.79 3.04 22.17
N PRO A 145 -6.91 4.20 22.87
CA PRO A 145 -8.22 4.81 23.13
C PRO A 145 -8.97 5.21 21.86
N PHE A 146 -8.25 5.51 20.77
CA PHE A 146 -8.83 6.02 19.53
C PHE A 146 -9.40 4.91 18.63
N TYR A 147 -9.06 3.64 18.83
CA TYR A 147 -9.65 2.56 18.03
C TYR A 147 -11.12 2.31 18.35
N GLU A 148 -11.55 2.63 19.56
CA GLU A 148 -12.94 2.49 20.00
C GLU A 148 -13.75 3.77 19.73
N ASN A 149 -13.18 4.93 20.07
CA ASN A 149 -13.84 6.23 19.91
C ASN A 149 -12.83 7.31 19.49
N MET A 150 -12.64 7.47 18.19
CA MET A 150 -11.73 8.49 17.63
C MET A 150 -12.41 9.87 17.62
N PRO A 151 -11.85 10.88 18.29
CA PRO A 151 -12.37 12.24 18.21
C PRO A 151 -12.30 12.80 16.78
N GLU A 152 -13.21 13.70 16.40
CA GLU A 152 -13.27 14.27 15.04
C GLU A 152 -12.00 15.03 14.61
N HIS A 153 -11.26 15.60 15.57
CA HIS A 153 -10.01 16.32 15.31
C HIS A 153 -8.79 15.40 15.17
N VAL A 154 -8.92 14.12 15.52
CA VAL A 154 -7.89 13.09 15.36
C VAL A 154 -8.12 12.37 14.03
N PHE A 155 -7.03 12.07 13.33
CA PHE A 155 -7.07 11.28 12.11
C PHE A 155 -5.93 10.27 12.04
N GLU A 156 -6.12 9.25 11.20
CA GLU A 156 -5.17 8.17 11.00
C GLU A 156 -4.44 8.33 9.66
N GLY A 157 -3.11 8.15 9.68
CA GLY A 157 -2.31 8.06 8.46
C GLY A 157 -2.62 6.77 7.70
N GLN A 158 -2.42 6.77 6.38
CA GLN A 158 -2.70 5.59 5.55
C GLN A 158 -1.49 5.24 4.70
N ASN A 159 -1.21 3.95 4.55
CA ASN A 159 -0.06 3.44 3.81
C ASN A 159 -0.23 3.54 2.29
N GLY A 160 0.86 3.82 1.56
CA GLY A 160 0.88 3.96 0.11
C GLY A 160 1.18 2.71 -0.71
N GLY A 161 1.76 1.67 -0.12
CA GLY A 161 2.27 0.46 -0.79
C GLY A 161 1.21 -0.52 -1.30
N PHE A 162 0.00 -0.46 -0.73
CA PHE A 162 -1.22 -0.97 -1.37
C PHE A 162 -2.32 0.08 -1.18
N SER A 163 -2.60 0.85 -2.23
CA SER A 163 -3.48 2.02 -2.13
C SER A 163 -4.30 2.31 -3.38
N LEU A 164 -5.56 2.71 -3.19
CA LEU A 164 -6.43 3.22 -4.24
C LEU A 164 -6.34 4.75 -4.25
N ARG A 165 -6.09 5.33 -5.43
CA ARG A 165 -5.88 6.77 -5.61
C ARG A 165 -6.71 7.27 -6.79
N SER A 166 -7.53 8.30 -6.60
CA SER A 166 -8.23 8.93 -7.72
C SER A 166 -7.28 9.70 -8.62
N LYS A 167 -7.67 9.87 -9.88
CA LYS A 167 -6.95 10.71 -10.84
C LYS A 167 -6.72 12.14 -10.34
N ARG A 168 -7.61 12.66 -9.49
CA ARG A 168 -7.49 13.98 -8.85
C ARG A 168 -6.27 14.00 -7.93
N ILE A 169 -6.22 13.12 -6.92
CA ILE A 169 -5.13 13.17 -5.94
C ILE A 169 -3.76 12.87 -6.56
N LEU A 170 -3.71 12.09 -7.66
CA LEU A 170 -2.47 11.82 -8.39
C LEU A 170 -1.87 13.06 -9.08
N LYS A 171 -2.68 14.08 -9.38
CA LYS A 171 -2.24 15.32 -10.07
C LYS A 171 -2.06 16.51 -9.13
N LEU A 172 -2.86 16.57 -8.07
CA LEU A 172 -2.88 17.69 -7.14
C LEU A 172 -1.52 18.11 -6.58
N PRO A 173 -0.60 17.19 -6.20
CA PRO A 173 0.70 17.60 -5.65
C PRO A 173 1.48 18.52 -6.58
N ARG A 174 1.44 18.27 -7.89
CA ARG A 174 2.08 19.12 -8.90
C ARG A 174 1.32 20.43 -9.11
N GLU A 175 0.00 20.38 -9.18
CA GLU A 175 -0.86 21.56 -9.35
C GLU A 175 -0.72 22.55 -8.18
N LEU A 176 -0.68 22.04 -6.96
CA LEU A 176 -0.50 22.81 -5.73
C LEU A 176 0.96 23.17 -5.45
N LYS A 177 1.91 22.65 -6.26
CA LYS A 177 3.35 22.82 -6.04
C LYS A 177 3.76 22.42 -4.61
N ILE A 178 3.20 21.32 -4.11
CA ILE A 178 3.55 20.73 -2.82
C ILE A 178 5.08 20.61 -2.75
N LYS A 179 5.64 21.06 -1.63
CA LYS A 179 7.09 20.96 -1.39
C LYS A 179 7.35 19.66 -0.65
N PHE A 180 8.00 18.74 -1.35
CA PHE A 180 8.45 17.49 -0.74
C PHE A 180 9.47 17.81 0.38
N PRO A 181 9.26 17.30 1.60
CA PRO A 181 10.22 17.49 2.68
C PRO A 181 11.46 16.67 2.36
N PHE A 182 12.56 17.35 2.02
CA PHE A 182 13.81 16.67 1.69
C PHE A 182 14.47 16.19 3.00
N PRO A 183 14.68 14.88 3.18
CA PRO A 183 15.31 14.36 4.39
C PRO A 183 16.82 14.63 4.38
N ILE A 184 17.38 14.87 5.57
CA ILE A 184 18.84 14.89 5.75
C ILE A 184 19.29 13.42 5.87
N PRO A 185 20.30 12.98 5.09
CA PRO A 185 20.80 11.62 5.23
C PRO A 185 21.54 11.43 6.56
N GLU A 186 21.57 10.20 7.04
CA GLU A 186 22.34 9.81 8.21
C GLU A 186 23.84 10.08 8.02
N PRO A 187 24.58 10.32 9.12
CA PRO A 187 26.04 10.43 9.05
C PRO A 187 26.65 9.20 8.39
N ILE A 188 27.50 9.43 7.40
CA ILE A 188 28.21 8.35 6.71
C ILE A 188 29.14 7.65 7.69
N SER A 189 28.94 6.35 7.84
CA SER A 189 29.91 5.47 8.51
C SER A 189 30.89 4.93 7.48
N VAL A 190 32.19 5.05 7.76
CA VAL A 190 33.23 4.54 6.86
C VAL A 190 33.27 3.02 6.98
N GLY A 191 32.81 2.34 5.92
CA GLY A 191 32.84 0.89 5.75
C GLY A 191 33.31 0.50 4.34
N GLU A 192 33.02 -0.73 3.91
CA GLU A 192 33.42 -1.22 2.59
C GLU A 192 32.68 -0.53 1.42
N GLU A 193 31.44 -0.08 1.64
CA GLU A 193 30.63 0.67 0.67
C GLU A 193 29.97 1.87 1.37
N VAL A 194 29.98 3.02 0.70
CA VAL A 194 29.36 4.26 1.20
C VAL A 194 28.03 4.50 0.48
N SER A 195 26.96 4.65 1.25
CA SER A 195 25.63 4.98 0.74
C SER A 195 24.97 6.09 1.56
N LEU A 196 24.11 6.88 0.91
CA LEU A 196 23.22 7.80 1.62
C LEU A 196 22.04 7.00 2.20
N ASP A 197 21.89 7.05 3.52
CA ASP A 197 20.77 6.43 4.23
C ASP A 197 19.82 7.53 4.71
N TYR A 198 18.52 7.33 4.53
CA TYR A 198 17.45 8.27 4.92
C TYR A 198 16.46 7.63 5.92
N THR A 199 16.80 6.49 6.51
CA THR A 199 15.88 5.65 7.29
C THR A 199 15.38 6.27 8.60
N SER A 200 16.09 7.24 9.17
CA SER A 200 15.68 7.88 10.43
C SER A 200 14.44 8.77 10.27
N SER A 201 14.20 9.30 9.08
CA SER A 201 13.10 10.22 8.80
C SER A 201 12.11 9.61 7.82
N LYS A 202 10.88 9.38 8.29
CA LYS A 202 9.77 8.90 7.45
C LYS A 202 8.96 10.02 6.81
N SER A 203 9.32 11.29 7.06
CA SER A 203 8.55 12.44 6.59
C SER A 203 8.50 12.55 5.06
N HIS A 204 9.46 11.93 4.39
CA HIS A 204 9.59 11.90 2.94
C HIS A 204 8.82 10.75 2.28
N TYR A 205 8.16 9.87 3.04
CA TYR A 205 7.33 8.85 2.44
C TYR A 205 6.10 9.49 1.82
N GLU A 206 5.76 9.13 0.59
CA GLU A 206 4.75 9.82 -0.19
C GLU A 206 3.37 9.74 0.46
N ASP A 207 3.12 8.62 1.15
CA ASP A 207 1.91 8.38 1.91
C ASP A 207 1.82 9.25 3.16
N ILE A 208 2.91 9.48 3.89
CA ILE A 208 3.00 10.44 4.99
C ILE A 208 2.83 11.88 4.47
N VAL A 209 3.47 12.21 3.35
CA VAL A 209 3.33 13.52 2.70
C VAL A 209 1.85 13.79 2.36
N LEU A 210 1.18 12.86 1.70
CA LEU A 210 -0.22 13.02 1.29
C LEU A 210 -1.21 12.92 2.44
N THR A 211 -1.10 11.88 3.27
CA THR A 211 -2.14 11.49 4.23
C THR A 211 -1.99 12.18 5.58
N VAL A 212 -0.84 12.79 5.85
CA VAL A 212 -0.55 13.48 7.12
C VAL A 212 -0.16 14.94 6.90
N LEU A 213 0.98 15.19 6.26
CA LEU A 213 1.59 16.53 6.22
C LEU A 213 0.75 17.53 5.41
N PHE A 214 0.28 17.11 4.23
CA PHE A 214 -0.53 17.95 3.34
C PHE A 214 -2.02 17.62 3.39
N ARG A 215 -2.45 16.73 4.29
CA ARG A 215 -3.86 16.32 4.42
C ARG A 215 -4.80 17.51 4.58
N LYS A 216 -4.52 18.45 5.50
CA LYS A 216 -5.34 19.65 5.70
C LYS A 216 -5.52 20.47 4.42
N GLN A 217 -4.46 20.65 3.63
CA GLN A 217 -4.51 21.39 2.36
C GLN A 217 -5.30 20.63 1.29
N LEU A 218 -5.16 19.31 1.25
CA LEU A 218 -5.90 18.45 0.31
C LEU A 218 -7.39 18.41 0.66
N LEU A 219 -7.75 18.35 1.94
CA LEU A 219 -9.15 18.45 2.40
C LEU A 219 -9.80 19.77 1.98
N GLN A 220 -9.05 20.88 2.00
CA GLN A 220 -9.52 22.19 1.48
C GLN A 220 -9.74 22.21 -0.04
N LYS A 221 -9.31 21.17 -0.76
CA LYS A 221 -9.56 20.95 -2.19
C LYS A 221 -10.57 19.84 -2.45
N ASP A 222 -11.40 19.53 -1.45
CA ASP A 222 -12.44 18.50 -1.51
C ASP A 222 -11.88 17.11 -1.87
N ILE A 223 -10.66 16.81 -1.41
CA ILE A 223 -10.10 15.46 -1.46
C ILE A 223 -10.69 14.65 -0.32
N LYS A 224 -11.19 13.46 -0.63
CA LYS A 224 -11.80 12.55 0.33
C LYS A 224 -10.82 11.42 0.67
N PHE A 225 -10.26 11.42 1.85
CA PHE A 225 -9.56 10.26 2.38
C PHE A 225 -10.57 9.27 2.98
N ALA A 226 -10.38 7.98 2.78
CA ALA A 226 -11.19 6.98 3.46
C ALA A 226 -11.10 7.11 4.97
N PRO A 227 -12.23 7.01 5.71
CA PRO A 227 -12.20 6.97 7.16
C PRO A 227 -11.59 5.64 7.64
N PRO A 228 -11.05 5.59 8.87
CA PRO A 228 -10.32 4.43 9.40
C PRO A 228 -11.04 3.09 9.23
N LYS A 229 -12.36 3.06 9.44
CA LYS A 229 -13.16 1.84 9.27
C LYS A 229 -13.15 1.32 7.82
N ILE A 230 -13.27 2.20 6.83
CA ILE A 230 -13.24 1.83 5.41
C ILE A 230 -11.84 1.38 5.00
N SER A 231 -10.80 2.11 5.42
CA SER A 231 -9.40 1.71 5.19
C SER A 231 -9.09 0.31 5.74
N THR A 232 -9.72 -0.06 6.86
CA THR A 232 -9.57 -1.39 7.49
C THR A 232 -10.20 -2.54 6.68
N TYR A 233 -11.23 -2.27 5.88
CA TYR A 233 -11.78 -3.26 4.91
C TYR A 233 -10.98 -3.30 3.61
N PHE A 234 -10.30 -2.21 3.26
CA PHE A 234 -9.52 -2.13 2.05
C PHE A 234 -8.18 -2.87 2.19
N ALA A 235 -7.43 -2.62 3.26
CA ALA A 235 -6.08 -3.14 3.37
C ALA A 235 -5.64 -3.46 4.78
N CYS A 236 -4.79 -4.51 4.89
CA CYS A 236 -4.10 -4.87 6.11
C CYS A 236 -2.61 -4.59 6.02
N GLU A 237 -2.15 -3.68 6.87
CA GLU A 237 -0.72 -3.49 7.16
C GLU A 237 -0.33 -4.04 8.53
N SER A 238 -1.23 -4.03 9.51
CA SER A 238 -0.95 -4.55 10.85
C SER A 238 -2.17 -5.27 11.38
N ALA A 239 -2.08 -6.60 11.55
CA ALA A 239 -3.17 -7.41 12.07
C ALA A 239 -3.67 -6.94 13.46
N ASN A 240 -2.84 -6.23 14.22
CA ASN A 240 -3.22 -5.65 15.51
C ASN A 240 -4.32 -4.59 15.36
N ILE A 241 -4.26 -3.74 14.34
CA ILE A 241 -5.28 -2.71 14.08
C ILE A 241 -6.65 -3.36 13.84
N HIS A 242 -6.66 -4.42 13.01
CA HIS A 242 -7.88 -5.17 12.70
C HIS A 242 -8.43 -5.87 13.94
N SER A 243 -7.58 -6.46 14.77
CA SER A 243 -7.97 -7.04 16.05
C SER A 243 -8.62 -6.01 16.97
N LYS A 244 -8.02 -4.81 17.12
CA LYS A 244 -8.57 -3.73 17.97
C LYS A 244 -9.91 -3.23 17.46
N ARG A 245 -10.08 -3.14 16.13
CA ARG A 245 -11.34 -2.75 15.49
C ARG A 245 -12.35 -3.88 15.34
N LYS A 246 -12.01 -5.11 15.77
CA LYS A 246 -12.84 -6.31 15.66
C LYS A 246 -13.28 -6.59 14.21
N ILE A 247 -12.38 -6.36 13.25
CA ILE A 247 -12.61 -6.65 11.83
C ILE A 247 -11.78 -7.89 11.47
N PRO A 248 -12.41 -9.02 11.09
CA PRO A 248 -11.69 -10.23 10.70
C PRO A 248 -10.84 -10.01 9.45
N LEU A 249 -9.62 -10.59 9.40
CA LEU A 249 -8.75 -10.46 8.23
C LEU A 249 -9.39 -11.04 6.95
N THR A 250 -10.27 -12.04 7.10
CA THR A 250 -11.02 -12.66 5.99
C THR A 250 -11.95 -11.72 5.25
N GLU A 251 -12.31 -10.57 5.83
CA GLU A 251 -13.17 -9.55 5.22
C GLU A 251 -12.39 -8.43 4.49
N ILE A 252 -11.06 -8.52 4.44
CA ILE A 252 -10.19 -7.48 3.88
C ILE A 252 -9.86 -7.78 2.42
N LEU A 253 -9.84 -6.75 1.58
CA LEU A 253 -9.50 -6.86 0.16
C LEU A 253 -8.02 -7.24 -0.07
N GLY A 254 -7.07 -6.47 0.48
CA GLY A 254 -5.65 -6.65 0.19
C GLY A 254 -4.73 -6.46 1.40
N CYS A 255 -3.45 -6.70 1.19
CA CYS A 255 -2.41 -6.59 2.22
C CYS A 255 -1.31 -5.62 1.80
N HIS A 256 -0.50 -5.22 2.77
CA HIS A 256 0.84 -4.66 2.61
C HIS A 256 1.69 -5.19 3.77
N THR A 257 2.79 -5.90 3.49
CA THR A 257 3.48 -6.71 4.52
C THR A 257 4.92 -6.29 4.81
N PHE A 258 5.31 -5.05 4.49
CA PHE A 258 6.62 -4.47 4.80
C PHE A 258 7.83 -5.30 4.33
N GLY A 259 7.66 -5.97 3.20
CA GLY A 259 8.65 -6.87 2.62
C GLY A 259 8.95 -8.10 3.48
N TYR A 260 8.08 -8.47 4.43
CA TYR A 260 8.17 -9.77 5.12
C TYR A 260 7.69 -10.90 4.23
N LEU A 261 6.62 -10.67 3.48
CA LEU A 261 5.92 -11.66 2.68
C LEU A 261 5.75 -11.10 1.25
N VAL A 262 6.55 -11.60 0.31
CA VAL A 262 6.60 -11.09 -1.06
C VAL A 262 6.11 -12.13 -2.05
N LEU A 263 5.44 -11.74 -3.13
CA LEU A 263 5.03 -12.67 -4.18
C LEU A 263 6.25 -13.18 -4.97
N LYS A 264 6.33 -14.50 -5.11
CA LYS A 264 7.28 -15.21 -5.97
C LYS A 264 6.60 -15.88 -7.17
N ALA A 265 5.28 -16.03 -7.10
CA ALA A 265 4.38 -16.32 -8.21
C ALA A 265 2.99 -15.77 -7.86
N LYS A 266 2.04 -15.74 -8.81
CA LYS A 266 0.68 -15.22 -8.59
C LYS A 266 -0.01 -15.70 -7.30
N ASN A 267 0.14 -16.97 -6.95
CA ASN A 267 -0.49 -17.60 -5.77
C ASN A 267 0.53 -18.10 -4.74
N THR A 268 1.79 -17.69 -4.84
CA THR A 268 2.87 -18.15 -3.95
C THR A 268 3.61 -16.97 -3.38
N VAL A 269 3.59 -16.90 -2.05
CA VAL A 269 4.28 -15.91 -1.24
C VAL A 269 5.57 -16.52 -0.71
N TYR A 270 6.64 -15.75 -0.66
CA TYR A 270 7.92 -16.10 -0.05
C TYR A 270 8.12 -15.28 1.22
N MET A 271 8.50 -15.97 2.30
CA MET A 271 8.88 -15.32 3.56
C MET A 271 10.29 -14.75 3.44
N GLN A 272 10.38 -13.49 3.04
CA GLN A 272 11.63 -12.75 2.86
C GLN A 272 12.26 -12.35 4.20
N LYS A 273 11.45 -12.07 5.22
CA LYS A 273 11.88 -11.77 6.59
C LYS A 273 11.10 -12.64 7.56
N LYS A 274 11.76 -13.12 8.63
CA LYS A 274 11.13 -14.01 9.62
C LYS A 274 10.00 -13.27 10.35
N VAL A 275 8.77 -13.75 10.18
CA VAL A 275 7.63 -13.33 11.01
C VAL A 275 7.60 -14.12 12.31
N LYS A 276 6.97 -13.59 13.35
CA LYS A 276 6.79 -14.34 14.62
C LYS A 276 5.69 -15.38 14.47
N PHE A 277 6.02 -16.65 14.73
CA PHE A 277 5.09 -17.78 14.81
C PHE A 277 5.53 -18.72 15.96
N ARG A 278 4.62 -19.59 16.41
CA ARG A 278 4.80 -20.54 17.52
C ARG A 278 4.91 -21.97 17.01
N ASP A 279 5.67 -22.80 17.72
CA ASP A 279 5.75 -24.25 17.53
C ASP A 279 6.02 -24.67 16.07
N ASP A 280 6.87 -23.91 15.38
CA ASP A 280 7.23 -24.09 13.96
C ASP A 280 6.02 -24.10 13.00
N ASN A 281 4.87 -23.60 13.48
CA ASN A 281 3.62 -23.51 12.74
C ASN A 281 3.37 -22.07 12.31
N ILE A 282 3.69 -21.76 11.05
CA ILE A 282 3.49 -20.42 10.48
C ILE A 282 2.04 -19.96 10.53
N ALA A 283 1.05 -20.86 10.53
CA ALA A 283 -0.37 -20.49 10.60
C ALA A 283 -0.78 -19.92 11.98
N THR A 284 0.12 -19.91 12.96
CA THR A 284 -0.07 -19.16 14.20
C THR A 284 0.19 -17.66 14.04
N ASN A 285 0.86 -17.24 12.97
CA ASN A 285 0.98 -15.84 12.58
C ASN A 285 -0.28 -15.39 11.82
N SER A 286 -0.85 -14.25 12.19
CA SER A 286 -2.12 -13.77 11.61
C SER A 286 -2.07 -13.52 10.11
N TRP A 287 -0.97 -12.98 9.57
CA TRP A 287 -0.84 -12.82 8.11
C TRP A 287 -0.73 -14.16 7.42
N CYS A 288 0.12 -15.05 7.90
CA CYS A 288 0.31 -16.36 7.28
C CYS A 288 -1.00 -17.17 7.28
N ASN A 289 -1.72 -17.20 8.41
CA ASN A 289 -3.03 -17.85 8.51
C ASN A 289 -4.01 -17.30 7.46
N TRP A 290 -4.12 -15.97 7.40
CA TRP A 290 -5.04 -15.31 6.48
C TRP A 290 -4.69 -15.57 5.00
N LEU A 291 -3.42 -15.50 4.62
CA LEU A 291 -2.98 -15.78 3.26
C LEU A 291 -3.21 -17.24 2.87
N LEU A 292 -2.92 -18.19 3.77
CA LEU A 292 -3.21 -19.61 3.56
C LEU A 292 -4.72 -19.87 3.38
N ALA A 293 -5.56 -19.24 4.23
CA ALA A 293 -7.01 -19.31 4.11
C ALA A 293 -7.54 -18.69 2.80
N SER A 294 -6.77 -17.77 2.20
CA SER A 294 -7.07 -17.10 0.93
C SER A 294 -6.48 -17.82 -0.29
N LYS A 295 -6.16 -19.11 -0.15
CA LYS A 295 -5.63 -19.98 -1.22
C LYS A 295 -4.26 -19.58 -1.76
N LEU A 296 -3.45 -18.84 -0.98
CA LEU A 296 -2.03 -18.67 -1.28
C LEU A 296 -1.20 -19.78 -0.62
N SER A 297 -0.11 -20.18 -1.26
CA SER A 297 0.96 -20.94 -0.61
C SER A 297 2.03 -20.00 -0.03
N ILE A 298 2.74 -20.45 1.01
CA ILE A 298 3.83 -19.69 1.63
C ILE A 298 5.10 -20.55 1.63
N ASP A 299 6.10 -20.12 0.86
CA ASP A 299 7.45 -20.65 0.86
C ASP A 299 8.22 -20.06 2.05
N VAL A 300 8.70 -20.94 2.94
CA VAL A 300 9.44 -20.54 4.15
C VAL A 300 10.89 -21.01 4.03
N PRO A 301 11.88 -20.11 4.15
CA PRO A 301 13.28 -20.51 4.26
C PRO A 301 13.50 -21.47 5.41
N ARG A 302 14.22 -22.56 5.17
CA ARG A 302 14.48 -23.61 6.18
C ARG A 302 15.05 -23.06 7.49
N HIS A 303 15.99 -22.13 7.40
CA HIS A 303 16.61 -21.48 8.56
C HIS A 303 15.63 -20.62 9.39
N PHE A 304 14.44 -20.27 8.88
CA PHE A 304 13.41 -19.63 9.70
C PHE A 304 12.64 -20.61 10.58
N LEU A 305 12.62 -21.91 10.23
CA LEU A 305 11.99 -22.98 11.01
C LEU A 305 12.93 -23.60 12.04
N GLU A 306 14.23 -23.33 11.94
CA GLU A 306 15.21 -23.81 12.91
C GLU A 306 15.11 -22.96 14.20
N LYS A 307 15.06 -23.63 15.36
CA LYS A 307 15.23 -22.96 16.65
C LYS A 307 16.66 -22.44 16.70
N ASN A 308 16.85 -21.14 16.97
CA ASN A 308 18.18 -20.66 17.36
C ASN A 308 18.57 -21.43 18.62
N ASN A 309 19.51 -22.35 18.49
CA ASN A 309 20.18 -22.97 19.62
C ASN A 309 21.24 -21.98 20.10
N ASP A 310 20.82 -20.93 20.80
CA ASP A 310 21.71 -20.05 21.57
C ASP A 310 21.16 -19.91 23.00
#